data_AF-A0A561UWH6-F1
#
_entry.id   AF-A0A561UWH6-F1
#
_cell.length_a   1.000
_cell.length_b   1.000
_cell.length_c   1.000
_cell.angle_alpha   90.00
_cell.angle_beta   90.00
_cell.angle_gamma   90.00
#
_symmetry.space_group_name_H-M   'P 1'
#
loop_
_entity.id
_entity.type
_entity.pdbx_description
1 polymer ?
#
loop_
_entity_poly.entity_id
_entity_poly.type
_entity_poly.pdbx_seq_one_letter_code
_entity_poly.pdbx_strand_id
1 'polypeptide(L)' 'MLKDEGSAAAGQSVLETFHQLGTTGEAIERFRMVALDVPPEADLPRIRKLLEHGEAGEWWHWEQGCVTAARNSTARK' A
#
# COMPACT_ATOMS: atom_id res chain seq x y z
N MET A 1 10.32 5.99 25.73
CA MET A 1 10.07 4.64 25.20
C MET A 1 8.85 4.73 24.30
N LEU A 2 9.03 4.68 22.98
CA LEU A 2 7.92 4.81 22.03
C LEU A 2 7.52 3.39 21.59
N LYS A 3 6.65 2.75 22.37
CA LYS A 3 5.90 1.57 21.93
C LYS A 3 4.63 2.05 21.23
N ASP A 4 4.77 2.52 20.01
CA ASP A 4 3.64 2.76 19.10
C ASP A 4 3.46 1.52 18.23
N GLU A 5 3.32 0.34 18.86
CA GLU A 5 3.31 -0.98 18.21
C GLU A 5 1.99 -1.23 17.46
N GLY A 6 1.53 -0.26 16.67
CA GLY A 6 0.32 -0.30 15.86
C GLY A 6 -0.81 0.55 16.40
N SER A 7 -0.56 1.86 16.58
CA SER A 7 -1.62 2.85 16.77
C SER A 7 -2.31 3.17 15.44
N ALA A 8 -3.55 3.68 15.51
CA ALA A 8 -4.25 4.30 14.40
C ALA A 8 -3.38 5.31 13.63
N ALA A 9 -2.56 6.07 14.35
CA ALA A 9 -1.65 7.06 13.79
C ALA A 9 -0.57 6.44 12.87
N ALA A 10 -0.08 5.25 13.20
CA ALA A 10 0.90 4.54 12.37
C ALA A 10 0.27 4.11 11.04
N GLY A 11 -0.95 3.56 11.07
CA GLY A 11 -1.69 3.19 9.86
C GLY A 11 -1.97 4.40 8.94
N GLN A 12 -2.35 5.53 9.52
CA GLN A 12 -2.58 6.77 8.77
C GLN A 12 -1.30 7.31 8.14
N SER A 13 -0.18 7.33 8.87
CA SER A 13 1.11 7.78 8.33
C SER A 13 1.60 6.92 7.16
N VAL A 14 1.38 5.60 7.25
CA VAL A 14 1.66 4.68 6.14
C VAL A 14 0.78 5.03 4.93
N LEU A 15 -0.52 5.18 5.13
CA LEU A 15 -1.47 5.52 4.06
C LEU A 15 -1.12 6.86 3.37
N GLU A 16 -0.74 7.89 4.12
CA GLU A 16 -0.30 9.18 3.57
C GLU A 16 0.96 9.06 2.72
N THR A 17 1.90 8.21 3.14
CA THR A 17 3.14 7.95 2.38
C THR A 17 2.83 7.30 1.04
N PHE A 18 1.94 6.30 1.02
CA PHE A 18 1.56 5.61 -0.21
C PHE A 18 0.69 6.49 -1.13
N HIS A 19 -0.14 7.38 -0.59
CA HIS A 19 -0.88 8.38 -1.39
C HIS A 19 0.04 9.24 -2.26
N GLN A 20 1.23 9.60 -1.76
CA GLN A 20 2.21 10.36 -2.55
C GLN A 20 2.78 9.59 -3.75
N LEU A 21 2.61 8.27 -3.77
CA LEU A 21 3.02 7.37 -4.86
C LEU A 21 1.88 7.06 -5.84
N GLY A 22 0.72 7.72 -5.67
CA GLY A 22 -0.43 7.58 -6.55
C GLY A 22 -1.38 6.45 -6.18
N THR A 23 -1.27 5.87 -4.97
CA THR A 23 -2.25 4.90 -4.47
C THR A 23 -3.41 5.60 -3.77
N THR A 24 -4.51 4.89 -3.58
CA THR A 24 -5.55 5.24 -2.59
C THR A 24 -5.70 4.09 -1.60
N GLY A 25 -6.51 4.24 -0.55
CA GLY A 25 -6.71 3.15 0.39
C GLY A 25 -7.39 3.55 1.69
N GLU A 26 -7.44 2.59 2.62
CA GLU A 26 -8.06 2.73 3.93
C GLU A 26 -7.17 2.10 5.02
N ALA A 27 -7.00 2.80 6.13
CA ALA A 27 -6.43 2.23 7.35
C ALA A 27 -7.53 1.57 8.17
N ILE A 28 -7.40 0.26 8.40
CA ILE A 28 -8.38 -0.56 9.10
C ILE A 28 -7.83 -0.87 10.50
N GLU A 29 -8.12 0.04 11.44
CA GLU A 29 -7.55 0.03 12.79
C GLU A 29 -7.78 -1.29 13.54
N ARG A 30 -8.97 -1.89 13.40
CA ARG A 30 -9.34 -3.13 14.08
C ARG A 30 -8.35 -4.27 13.80
N PHE A 31 -7.77 -4.30 12.61
CA PHE A 31 -6.83 -5.34 12.17
C PHE A 31 -5.40 -4.82 12.09
N ARG A 32 -5.16 -3.55 12.43
CA ARG A 32 -3.86 -2.86 12.24
C ARG A 32 -3.32 -3.08 10.81
N MET A 33 -4.21 -2.91 9.84
CA MET A 33 -3.96 -3.18 8.42
C MET A 33 -4.20 -1.90 7.61
N VAL A 34 -3.44 -1.73 6.53
CA VAL A 34 -3.72 -0.71 5.51
C VAL A 34 -4.02 -1.46 4.22
N ALA A 35 -5.21 -1.22 3.65
CA ALA A 35 -5.56 -1.70 2.34
C ALA A 35 -5.21 -0.61 1.31
N LEU A 36 -4.44 -0.96 0.28
CA LEU A 36 -4.00 -0.05 -0.76
C LEU A 36 -4.60 -0.46 -2.12
N ASP A 37 -5.27 0.48 -2.78
CA ASP A 37 -5.63 0.40 -4.18
C ASP A 37 -4.53 1.03 -5.01
N VAL A 38 -3.93 0.24 -5.91
CA VAL A 38 -2.81 0.67 -6.74
C VAL A 38 -3.27 0.77 -8.20
N PRO A 39 -3.55 1.98 -8.71
CA PRO A 39 -3.92 2.17 -10.11
C PRO A 39 -2.71 1.94 -11.04
N PRO A 40 -2.92 1.67 -12.33
CA PRO A 40 -1.84 1.38 -13.28
C PRO A 40 -0.87 2.55 -13.49
N GLU A 41 -1.27 3.78 -13.19
CA GLU A 41 -0.44 4.98 -13.26
C GLU A 41 0.45 5.20 -12.04
N ALA A 42 0.24 4.45 -10.95
CA ALA A 42 1.02 4.57 -9.72
C ALA A 42 2.47 4.09 -9.92
N ASP A 43 3.40 4.60 -9.10
CA ASP A 43 4.81 4.22 -9.15
C ASP A 43 5.04 2.85 -8.50
N LEU A 44 4.62 1.79 -9.21
CA LEU A 44 4.71 0.40 -8.77
C LEU A 44 6.12 -0.02 -8.31
N PRO A 45 7.21 0.31 -9.03
CA PRO A 45 8.56 -0.02 -8.56
C PRO A 45 8.90 0.62 -7.22
N ARG A 46 8.48 1.87 -6.97
CA ARG A 46 8.75 2.55 -5.71
C ARG A 46 7.86 2.04 -4.58
N ILE A 47 6.61 1.74 -4.87
CA ILE A 47 5.66 1.10 -3.93
C ILE A 47 6.24 -0.25 -3.47
N ARG A 48 6.68 -1.11 -4.40
CA ARG A 48 7.30 -2.40 -4.07
C ARG A 48 8.50 -2.23 -3.15
N LYS A 49 9.43 -1.33 -3.49
CA LYS A 49 10.63 -1.07 -2.67
C LYS A 49 10.28 -0.64 -1.24
N LEU A 50 9.26 0.19 -1.07
CA LEU A 50 8.83 0.63 0.25
C LEU A 50 8.23 -0.53 1.07
N LEU A 51 7.40 -1.36 0.45
CA LEU A 51 6.82 -2.55 1.08
C LEU A 51 7.91 -3.52 1.55
N GLU A 52 8.86 -3.85 0.67
CA GLU A 52 10.01 -4.72 0.97
C GLU A 52 10.91 -4.13 2.06
N HIS A 53 11.12 -2.81 2.05
CA HIS A 53 11.94 -2.15 3.07
C HIS A 53 11.31 -2.26 4.47
N GLY A 54 10.00 -2.03 4.59
CA GLY A 54 9.31 -2.16 5.87
C GLY A 54 9.19 -3.61 6.36
N GLU A 55 9.10 -4.58 5.44
CA GLU A 55 9.18 -6.01 5.80
C GLU A 55 10.57 -6.40 6.28
N ALA A 56 11.63 -5.97 5.60
CA ALA A 56 13.01 -6.21 6.02
C ALA A 56 13.36 -5.52 7.35
N GLY A 57 12.70 -4.41 7.66
CA GLY A 57 12.80 -3.71 8.94
C GLY A 57 11.96 -4.32 10.06
N GLU A 58 11.18 -5.37 9.78
CA GLU A 58 10.22 -5.99 10.72
C GLU A 58 9.15 -5.00 11.21
N TRP A 59 8.83 -3.98 10.41
CA TRP A 59 7.83 -2.95 10.73
C TRP A 59 6.40 -3.40 10.37
N TRP A 60 6.27 -4.17 9.29
CA TRP A 60 5.01 -4.73 8.82
C TRP A 60 5.24 -5.99 7.98
N HIS A 61 4.14 -6.71 7.70
CA HIS A 61 4.07 -7.67 6.60
C HIS A 61 3.18 -7.11 5.50
N TRP A 62 3.39 -7.56 4.26
CA TRP A 62 2.54 -7.15 3.14
C TRP A 62 2.20 -8.35 2.27
N GLU A 63 1.02 -8.28 1.65
CA GLU A 63 0.56 -9.28 0.69
C GLU A 63 0.01 -8.57 -0.55
N GLN A 64 0.09 -9.23 -1.70
CA GLN A 64 -0.54 -8.75 -2.92
C GLN A 64 -1.88 -9.47 -3.14
N GLY A 65 -2.98 -8.71 -3.08
CA GLY A 65 -4.32 -9.18 -3.42
C GLY A 65 -4.83 -8.57 -4.73
N CYS A 66 -5.71 -9.29 -5.43
CA CYS A 66 -6.45 -8.81 -6.62
C CYS A 66 -5.60 -8.11 -7.70
N VAL A 67 -4.69 -8.85 -8.35
CA VAL A 67 -3.98 -8.35 -9.54
C VAL A 67 -4.87 -8.52 -10.76
N THR A 68 -5.68 -7.51 -11.06
CA THR A 68 -6.31 -7.43 -12.38
C THR A 68 -5.22 -7.03 -13.38
N ALA A 69 -4.82 -7.96 -14.25
CA ALA A 69 -4.17 -7.59 -15.49
C ALA A 69 -5.16 -6.68 -16.23
N ALA A 70 -4.92 -5.36 -16.21
CA ALA A 70 -5.73 -4.41 -16.96
C ALA A 70 -5.74 -4.88 -18.42
N ARG A 71 -6.85 -5.49 -18.82
CA ARG A 71 -7.09 -5.99 -20.16
C ARG A 71 -7.04 -4.78 -21.08
N ASN A 72 -6.03 -4.72 -21.94
CA ASN A 72 -5.99 -3.77 -23.04
C ASN A 72 -7.04 -4.15 -24.08
N SER A 73 -8.32 -3.91 -23.80
CA SER A 73 -9.33 -3.87 -24.85
C SER A 73 -9.04 -2.63 -25.72
N THR A 74 -8.07 -2.73 -26.63
CA THR A 74 -7.97 -1.82 -27.76
C THR A 74 -9.27 -1.94 -28.54
N ALA A 75 -10.18 -1.00 -28.32
CA ALA A 75 -11.26 -0.75 -29.25
C ALA A 75 -10.64 -0.35 -30.59
N ARG A 76 -10.55 -1.29 -31.53
CA ARG A 76 -10.42 -0.95 -32.94
C ARG A 76 -11.81 -0.64 -33.47
N LYS A 77 -11.90 0.51 -34.14
CA LYS A 77 -13.06 1.00 -34.89
C LYS A 77 -13.56 -0.01 -35.91
#